data_AF-A0A3M1JLG9-F1
#
_entry.id   AF-A0A3M1JLG9-F1
#
_cell.length_a   1.000
_cell.length_b   1.000
_cell.length_c   1.000
_cell.angle_alpha   90.00
_cell.angle_beta   90.00
_cell.angle_gamma   90.00
#
_symmetry.space_group_name_H-M   'P 1'
#
loop_
_entity.id
_entity.type
_entity.pdbx_description
1 polymer ?
#
loop_
_entity_poly.entity_id
_entity_poly.type
_entity_poly.pdbx_seq_one_letter_code
_entity_poly.pdbx_strand_id
1 'polypeptide(L)'
;MFVKPKSLSLRKILILYYGGLQTAHALLLVVAGWRYWSTGIIGFPAPAARSWSPDAIAFLLATGILDFLMTPLAGILVWMTWRRHPRERAVETVALTGSLYSAGLFFLGTFPSGAWVAHPGSYGVLTFLFLPVILLAVLELKGDWNHEF
;
A
#
# COMPACT_ATOMS: atom_id res chain seq x y z
N MET A 1 -23.25 3.50 36.57
CA MET A 1 -23.02 2.33 35.68
C MET A 1 -21.85 2.69 34.77
N PHE A 2 -20.68 2.07 34.94
CA PHE A 2 -19.51 2.36 34.10
C PHE A 2 -19.52 1.44 32.89
N VAL A 3 -19.73 2.00 31.70
CA VAL A 3 -19.58 1.26 30.43
C VAL A 3 -18.08 1.10 30.17
N LYS A 4 -17.57 -0.12 30.21
CA LYS A 4 -16.16 -0.42 29.91
C LYS A 4 -15.93 -0.13 28.41
N PRO A 5 -14.93 0.69 28.03
CA PRO A 5 -14.66 0.97 26.63
C PRO A 5 -14.27 -0.33 25.92
N LYS A 6 -14.82 -0.57 24.73
CA LYS A 6 -14.40 -1.71 23.88
C LYS A 6 -12.98 -1.44 23.38
N SER A 7 -12.04 -2.32 23.67
CA SER A 7 -10.70 -2.25 23.11
C SER A 7 -10.75 -2.42 21.59
N LEU A 8 -9.91 -1.68 20.87
CA LEU A 8 -9.77 -1.86 19.42
C LEU A 8 -9.15 -3.24 19.15
N SER A 9 -9.77 -4.02 18.26
CA SER A 9 -9.17 -5.27 17.81
C SER A 9 -7.95 -5.00 16.94
N LEU A 10 -6.97 -5.90 16.96
CA LEU A 10 -5.76 -5.81 16.13
C LEU A 10 -6.11 -5.59 14.65
N ARG A 11 -7.13 -6.29 14.13
CA ARG A 11 -7.63 -6.10 12.75
C ARG A 11 -7.98 -4.65 12.45
N LYS A 12 -8.75 -4.00 13.32
CA LYS A 12 -9.18 -2.62 13.10
C LYS A 12 -7.99 -1.66 13.12
N ILE A 13 -7.01 -1.93 13.98
CA ILE A 13 -5.76 -1.16 14.01
C ILE A 13 -5.00 -1.35 12.69
N LEU A 14 -4.86 -2.58 12.19
CA LEU A 14 -4.18 -2.87 10.93
C LEU A 14 -4.91 -2.27 9.72
N ILE A 15 -6.24 -2.33 9.68
CA ILE A 15 -7.04 -1.70 8.60
C ILE A 15 -6.90 -0.19 8.62
N LEU A 16 -6.94 0.43 9.80
CA LEU A 16 -6.72 1.88 9.94
C LEU A 16 -5.31 2.27 9.50
N TYR A 17 -4.31 1.49 9.93
CA TYR A 17 -2.92 1.67 9.50
C TYR A 17 -2.80 1.57 7.98
N TYR A 18 -3.42 0.55 7.37
CA TYR A 18 -3.44 0.36 5.92
C TYR A 18 -4.06 1.55 5.19
N GLY A 19 -5.23 2.03 5.63
CA GLY A 19 -5.86 3.22 5.03
C GLY A 19 -5.02 4.48 5.20
N GLY A 20 -4.39 4.68 6.36
CA GLY A 20 -3.47 5.78 6.60
C GLY A 20 -2.24 5.72 5.70
N LEU A 21 -1.62 4.53 5.59
CA LEU A 21 -0.47 4.28 4.73
C LEU A 21 -0.81 4.52 3.25
N GLN A 22 -1.95 4.03 2.76
CA GLN A 22 -2.39 4.27 1.39
C GLN A 22 -2.68 5.75 1.11
N THR A 23 -3.26 6.47 2.08
CA THR A 23 -3.44 7.92 1.96
C THR A 23 -2.09 8.65 1.83
N ALA A 24 -1.14 8.31 2.70
CA ALA A 24 0.21 8.86 2.62
C ALA A 24 0.88 8.52 1.28
N HIS A 25 0.76 7.27 0.84
CA HIS A 25 1.29 6.78 -0.43
C HIS A 25 0.72 7.57 -1.62
N ALA A 26 -0.59 7.80 -1.67
CA ALA A 26 -1.22 8.61 -2.72
C ALA A 26 -0.69 10.05 -2.77
N LEU A 27 -0.49 10.69 -1.61
CA LEU A 27 0.12 12.02 -1.55
C LEU A 27 1.54 11.99 -2.11
N LEU A 28 2.33 10.97 -1.77
CA LEU A 28 3.67 10.80 -2.32
C LEU A 28 3.66 10.56 -3.84
N LEU A 29 2.70 9.80 -4.36
CA LEU A 29 2.52 9.60 -5.80
C LEU A 29 2.14 10.88 -6.53
N VAL A 30 1.27 11.72 -5.95
CA VAL A 30 0.95 13.04 -6.52
C VAL A 30 2.20 13.91 -6.56
N VAL A 31 2.99 13.94 -5.49
CA VAL A 31 4.26 14.69 -5.46
C VAL A 31 5.26 14.13 -6.49
N ALA A 32 5.37 12.82 -6.61
CA ALA A 32 6.23 12.17 -7.59
C ALA A 32 5.79 12.49 -9.03
N GLY A 33 4.50 12.41 -9.32
CA GLY A 33 3.90 12.75 -10.61
C GLY A 33 4.14 14.21 -10.97
N TRP A 34 3.96 15.14 -10.02
CA TRP A 34 4.26 16.56 -10.22
C TRP A 34 5.76 16.81 -10.51
N ARG A 35 6.65 16.16 -9.77
CA ARG A 35 8.10 16.26 -10.00
C ARG A 35 8.49 15.71 -11.37
N TYR A 36 7.94 14.56 -11.75
CA TYR A 36 8.18 13.98 -13.06
C TYR A 36 7.69 14.90 -14.17
N TRP A 37 6.47 15.45 -14.04
CA TRP A 37 5.91 16.39 -15.00
C TRP A 37 6.78 17.65 -15.18
N SER A 38 7.34 18.18 -14.09
CA SER A 38 8.13 19.41 -14.11
C SER A 38 9.60 19.22 -14.52
N THR A 39 10.20 18.05 -14.27
CA THR A 39 11.65 17.84 -14.45
C THR A 39 12.01 16.73 -15.43
N GLY A 40 11.05 15.86 -15.80
CA GLY A 40 11.31 14.63 -16.56
C GLY A 40 12.01 13.53 -15.76
N ILE A 41 12.22 13.71 -14.45
CA ILE A 41 12.98 12.78 -13.60
C ILE A 41 12.05 12.06 -12.62
N ILE A 42 12.09 10.72 -12.62
CA ILE A 42 11.48 9.88 -11.57
C ILE A 42 12.51 9.64 -10.46
N GLY A 43 12.27 10.18 -9.27
CA GLY A 43 13.26 10.12 -8.18
C GLY A 43 12.72 9.91 -6.77
N PHE A 44 11.41 9.72 -6.58
CA PHE A 44 10.83 9.59 -5.24
C PHE A 44 9.59 8.68 -5.24
N PRO A 45 9.40 7.81 -4.22
CA PRO A 45 10.30 7.53 -3.09
C PRO A 45 11.46 6.57 -3.44
N ALA A 46 11.46 5.97 -4.64
CA ALA A 46 12.39 4.92 -5.03
C ALA A 46 13.42 5.44 -6.05
N PRO A 47 14.64 5.84 -5.61
CA PRO A 47 15.68 6.33 -6.50
C PRO A 47 16.25 5.21 -7.39
N ALA A 48 16.58 5.53 -8.64
CA ALA A 48 17.32 4.62 -9.52
C ALA A 48 18.78 4.47 -9.06
N ALA A 49 19.45 3.38 -9.45
CA ALA A 49 20.90 3.24 -9.24
C ALA A 49 21.73 4.31 -9.98
N ARG A 50 21.31 4.67 -11.20
CA ARG A 50 21.83 5.84 -11.97
C ARG A 50 20.70 6.62 -12.64
N SER A 51 19.91 5.93 -13.45
CA SER A 51 18.71 6.45 -14.12
C SER A 51 17.77 5.29 -14.43
N TRP A 52 16.50 5.59 -14.63
CA TRP A 52 15.54 4.61 -15.14
C TRP A 52 15.65 4.53 -16.66
N SER A 53 15.56 3.31 -17.22
CA SER A 53 15.36 3.16 -18.67
C SER A 53 13.96 3.67 -19.06
N PRO A 54 13.73 4.03 -20.33
CA PRO A 54 12.39 4.44 -20.79
C PRO A 54 11.30 3.41 -20.47
N ASP A 55 11.60 2.11 -20.62
CA ASP A 55 10.65 1.03 -20.30
C ASP A 55 10.34 0.97 -18.80
N ALA A 56 11.36 1.15 -17.95
CA ALA A 56 11.17 1.20 -16.49
C ALA A 56 10.37 2.43 -16.07
N ILE A 57 10.54 3.57 -16.74
CA ILE A 57 9.74 4.78 -16.51
C ILE A 57 8.26 4.49 -16.82
N ALA A 58 7.96 3.93 -17.99
CA ALA A 58 6.59 3.58 -18.37
C ALA A 58 5.96 2.59 -17.37
N PHE A 59 6.74 1.59 -16.95
CA PHE A 59 6.33 0.63 -15.94
C PHE A 59 6.02 1.30 -14.60
N LEU A 60 6.93 2.11 -14.06
CA LEU A 60 6.76 2.80 -12.78
C LEU A 60 5.56 3.76 -12.78
N LEU A 61 5.32 4.44 -13.91
CA LEU A 61 4.13 5.29 -14.08
C LEU A 61 2.84 4.46 -14.06
N ALA A 62 2.81 3.33 -14.78
CA ALA A 62 1.64 2.44 -14.78
C ALA A 62 1.37 1.86 -13.39
N THR A 63 2.41 1.42 -12.68
CA THR A 63 2.30 0.94 -11.29
C THR A 63 1.85 2.05 -10.35
N GLY A 64 2.41 3.25 -10.45
CA GLY A 64 2.00 4.39 -9.64
C GLY A 64 0.54 4.79 -9.88
N ILE A 65 0.05 4.72 -11.12
CA ILE A 65 -1.38 4.94 -11.42
C ILE A 65 -2.24 3.86 -10.75
N LEU A 66 -1.84 2.58 -10.85
CA LEU A 66 -2.55 1.48 -10.20
C LEU A 66 -2.61 1.69 -8.67
N ASP A 67 -1.50 2.01 -8.03
CA ASP A 67 -1.43 2.28 -6.58
C ASP A 67 -2.32 3.46 -6.17
N PHE A 68 -2.33 4.53 -6.97
CA PHE A 68 -3.20 5.67 -6.74
C PHE A 68 -4.69 5.27 -6.81
N LEU A 69 -5.07 4.44 -7.79
CA LEU A 69 -6.43 3.92 -7.93
C LEU A 69 -6.84 2.95 -6.81
N MET A 70 -5.89 2.30 -6.14
CA MET A 70 -6.16 1.44 -4.99
C MET A 70 -6.44 2.24 -3.70
N THR A 71 -6.04 3.51 -3.63
CA THR A 71 -6.19 4.34 -2.43
C THR A 71 -7.66 4.55 -2.02
N PRO A 72 -8.60 4.87 -2.92
CA PRO A 72 -10.02 4.93 -2.59
C PRO A 72 -10.57 3.64 -1.98
N LEU A 73 -10.13 2.46 -2.45
CA LEU A 73 -10.56 1.18 -1.89
C LEU A 73 -10.11 1.01 -0.44
N ALA A 74 -8.91 1.48 -0.09
CA ALA A 74 -8.44 1.47 1.30
C ALA A 74 -9.28 2.39 2.19
N GLY A 75 -9.65 3.58 1.70
CA GLY A 75 -10.57 4.49 2.41
C GLY A 75 -11.96 3.90 2.60
N ILE A 76 -12.52 3.27 1.56
CA ILE A 76 -13.81 2.55 1.62
C ILE A 76 -13.74 1.42 2.64
N LEU A 77 -12.65 0.65 2.66
CA LEU A 77 -12.44 -0.43 3.62
C LEU A 77 -12.46 0.11 5.06
N VAL A 78 -11.69 1.16 5.37
CA VAL A 78 -11.71 1.80 6.70
C VAL A 78 -13.13 2.21 7.08
N TRP A 79 -13.85 2.88 6.18
CA TRP A 79 -15.23 3.27 6.44
C TRP A 79 -16.15 2.06 6.70
N MET A 80 -16.07 1.01 5.88
CA MET A 80 -16.87 -0.21 6.03
C MET A 80 -16.59 -0.93 7.35
N THR A 81 -15.32 -1.01 7.77
CA THR A 81 -14.90 -1.62 9.05
C THR A 81 -15.50 -0.90 10.26
N TRP A 82 -15.61 0.43 10.21
CA TRP A 82 -16.26 1.18 11.28
C TRP A 82 -17.78 1.06 11.26
N ARG A 83 -18.38 0.91 10.07
CA ARG A 83 -19.82 0.71 9.88
C ARG A 83 -20.27 -0.75 10.01
N ARG A 84 -19.33 -1.70 10.17
CA ARG A 84 -19.60 -3.15 10.21
C ARG A 84 -20.39 -3.62 8.98
N HIS A 85 -20.02 -3.11 7.80
CA HIS A 85 -20.77 -3.38 6.59
C HIS A 85 -20.64 -4.86 6.17
N PRO A 86 -21.71 -5.57 5.76
CA PRO A 86 -21.66 -7.01 5.46
C PRO A 86 -20.73 -7.38 4.29
N ARG A 87 -20.38 -6.41 3.43
CA ARG A 87 -19.44 -6.59 2.30
C ARG A 87 -18.00 -6.22 2.62
N GLU A 88 -17.69 -5.90 3.87
CA GLU A 88 -16.35 -5.47 4.29
C GLU A 88 -15.25 -6.45 3.86
N ARG A 89 -15.43 -7.76 4.09
CA ARG A 89 -14.43 -8.78 3.71
C ARG A 89 -14.16 -8.85 2.21
N ALA A 90 -15.19 -8.69 1.38
CA ALA A 90 -15.01 -8.68 -0.07
C ALA A 90 -14.15 -7.48 -0.51
N VAL A 91 -14.41 -6.30 0.06
CA VAL A 91 -13.61 -5.09 -0.21
C VAL A 91 -12.19 -5.24 0.35
N GLU A 92 -12.03 -5.82 1.54
CA GLU A 92 -10.72 -6.12 2.13
C GLU A 92 -9.88 -7.02 1.23
N THR A 93 -10.46 -8.13 0.78
CA THR A 93 -9.79 -9.09 -0.11
C THR A 93 -9.33 -8.41 -1.40
N VAL A 94 -10.20 -7.63 -2.05
CA VAL A 94 -9.85 -6.92 -3.30
C VAL A 94 -8.77 -5.86 -3.05
N ALA A 95 -8.91 -5.06 -1.99
CA ALA A 95 -7.97 -4.00 -1.65
C ALA A 95 -6.57 -4.54 -1.34
N LEU A 96 -6.48 -5.59 -0.52
CA LEU A 96 -5.22 -6.22 -0.15
C LEU A 96 -4.58 -6.96 -1.33
N THR A 97 -5.37 -7.69 -2.11
CA THR A 97 -4.86 -8.40 -3.31
C THR A 97 -4.29 -7.41 -4.32
N GLY A 98 -5.01 -6.33 -4.63
CA GLY A 98 -4.53 -5.32 -5.57
C GLY A 98 -3.25 -4.62 -5.09
N SER A 99 -3.18 -4.31 -3.79
CA SER A 99 -1.99 -3.68 -3.20
C SER A 99 -0.78 -4.60 -3.20
N LEU A 100 -0.94 -5.88 -2.83
CA LEU A 100 0.14 -6.87 -2.86
C LEU A 100 0.59 -7.20 -4.28
N TYR A 101 -0.35 -7.28 -5.23
CA TYR A 101 -0.04 -7.47 -6.64
C TYR A 101 0.80 -6.31 -7.18
N SER A 102 0.37 -5.07 -6.91
CA SER A 102 1.10 -3.87 -7.33
C SER A 102 2.49 -3.79 -6.70
N ALA A 103 2.62 -4.11 -5.40
CA ALA A 103 3.91 -4.18 -4.73
C ALA A 103 4.84 -5.26 -5.34
N GLY A 104 4.28 -6.41 -5.72
CA GLY A 104 5.02 -7.46 -6.43
C GLY A 104 5.50 -7.00 -7.80
N LEU A 105 4.65 -6.34 -8.58
CA LEU A 105 5.02 -5.72 -9.85
C LEU A 105 6.15 -4.69 -9.63
N PHE A 106 5.98 -3.77 -8.68
CA PHE A 106 7.00 -2.78 -8.35
C PHE A 106 8.36 -3.41 -8.05
N PHE A 107 8.38 -4.47 -7.22
CA PHE A 107 9.61 -5.21 -6.93
C PHE A 107 10.22 -5.80 -8.21
N LEU A 108 9.44 -6.52 -9.02
CA LEU A 108 9.92 -7.15 -10.26
C LEU A 108 10.47 -6.13 -11.26
N GLY A 109 9.86 -4.95 -11.38
CA GLY A 109 10.32 -3.90 -12.28
C GLY A 109 11.56 -3.14 -11.79
N THR A 110 11.79 -3.11 -10.49
CA THR A 110 12.90 -2.31 -9.89
C THR A 110 14.09 -3.16 -9.43
N PHE A 111 13.92 -4.45 -9.20
CA PHE A 111 15.00 -5.32 -8.76
C PHE A 111 16.11 -5.47 -9.82
N PRO A 112 15.83 -5.72 -11.11
CA PRO A 112 16.86 -5.91 -12.14
C PRO A 112 17.70 -4.66 -12.41
N SER A 113 17.24 -3.47 -12.04
CA SER A 113 17.99 -2.22 -12.23
C SER A 113 19.12 -2.02 -11.21
N GLY A 114 19.21 -2.90 -10.19
CA GLY A 114 20.17 -2.76 -9.09
C GLY A 114 19.83 -1.67 -8.08
N ALA A 115 18.67 -1.01 -8.22
CA ALA A 115 18.27 0.10 -7.35
C ALA A 115 18.17 -0.29 -5.87
N TRP A 116 17.74 -1.52 -5.58
CA TRP A 116 17.66 -2.07 -4.22
C TRP A 116 19.04 -2.18 -3.55
N VAL A 117 20.08 -2.51 -4.31
CA VAL A 117 21.45 -2.63 -3.82
C VAL A 117 22.12 -1.26 -3.70
N ALA A 118 21.81 -0.35 -4.64
CA ALA A 118 22.33 1.01 -4.61
C ALA A 118 21.73 1.85 -3.47
N HIS A 119 20.45 1.62 -3.14
CA HIS A 119 19.69 2.43 -2.17
C HIS A 119 18.95 1.56 -1.14
N PRO A 120 19.64 0.67 -0.40
CA PRO A 120 18.99 -0.33 0.45
C PRO A 120 18.15 0.28 1.57
N GLY A 121 18.53 1.47 2.05
CA GLY A 121 17.75 2.18 3.07
C GLY A 121 16.37 2.63 2.56
N SER A 122 16.30 3.24 1.39
CA SER A 122 15.03 3.74 0.81
C SER A 122 14.06 2.59 0.55
N TYR A 123 14.54 1.53 -0.08
CA TYR A 123 13.73 0.35 -0.37
C TYR A 123 13.41 -0.45 0.88
N GLY A 124 14.33 -0.55 1.85
CA GLY A 124 14.10 -1.20 3.14
C GLY A 124 13.02 -0.52 3.96
N VAL A 125 13.02 0.82 4.03
CA VAL A 125 11.96 1.59 4.72
C VAL A 125 10.60 1.35 4.04
N LEU A 126 10.56 1.36 2.70
CA LEU A 126 9.34 1.03 1.95
C LEU A 126 8.83 -0.36 2.36
N THR A 127 9.65 -1.40 2.27
CA THR A 127 9.27 -2.77 2.65
C THR A 127 8.79 -2.84 4.11
N PHE A 128 9.51 -2.18 5.02
CA PHE A 128 9.17 -2.18 6.45
C PHE A 128 7.79 -1.56 6.71
N LEU A 129 7.49 -0.41 6.09
CA LEU A 129 6.18 0.25 6.24
C LEU A 129 5.02 -0.60 5.73
N PHE A 130 5.26 -1.50 4.77
CA PHE A 130 4.25 -2.40 4.24
C PHE A 130 4.13 -3.74 5.01
N LEU A 131 5.02 -4.05 5.96
CA LEU A 131 4.93 -5.30 6.75
C LEU A 131 3.58 -5.47 7.47
N PRO A 132 2.98 -4.43 8.11
CA PRO A 132 1.66 -4.57 8.72
C PRO A 132 0.55 -4.90 7.72
N VAL A 133 0.69 -4.47 6.46
CA VAL A 133 -0.27 -4.80 5.38
C VAL A 133 -0.14 -6.27 4.97
N ILE A 134 1.09 -6.78 4.89
CA ILE A 134 1.34 -8.21 4.66
C ILE A 134 0.74 -9.04 5.80
N LEU A 135 0.95 -8.62 7.05
CA LEU A 135 0.34 -9.28 8.22
C LEU A 135 -1.19 -9.28 8.13
N LEU A 136 -1.81 -8.15 7.78
CA LEU A 136 -3.26 -8.05 7.59
C LEU A 136 -3.76 -9.04 6.53
N ALA A 137 -3.06 -9.14 5.39
CA ALA A 137 -3.41 -10.08 4.33
C ALA A 137 -3.27 -11.55 4.75
N VAL A 138 -2.21 -11.91 5.49
CA VAL A 138 -2.04 -13.27 6.03
C VAL A 138 -3.18 -13.63 6.99
N LEU A 139 -3.57 -12.70 7.86
CA LEU A 139 -4.66 -12.93 8.80
C LEU A 139 -6.02 -13.08 8.09
N GLU A 140 -6.27 -12.29 7.04
CA GLU A 140 -7.45 -12.44 6.20
C GLU A 140 -7.50 -13.81 5.51
N LEU A 141 -6.38 -14.27 4.92
CA LEU A 141 -6.30 -15.57 4.25
C LEU A 141 -6.51 -16.76 5.18
N LYS A 142 -6.08 -16.66 6.44
CA LYS A 142 -6.31 -17.72 7.43
C LYS A 142 -7.77 -17.81 7.87
N GLY A 143 -8.56 -16.76 7.65
CA GLY A 143 -9.91 -16.68 8.19
C GLY A 143 -9.95 -16.61 9.72
N ASP A 144 -8.82 -16.30 10.38
CA ASP A 144 -8.62 -16.28 11.84
C ASP A 144 -9.46 -15.20 12.57
N TRP A 145 -10.32 -14.49 11.84
CA TRP A 145 -11.30 -13.57 12.38
C TRP A 145 -12.53 -14.35 12.80
N ASN A 146 -12.45 -14.96 13.98
CA ASN A 146 -13.60 -15.54 14.68
C ASN A 146 -14.79 -14.58 14.61
N HIS A 147 -15.91 -15.09 14.12
CA HIS A 147 -17.15 -14.38 13.83
C HIS A 147 -17.83 -13.85 15.10
N GLU A 148 -17.26 -12.83 15.74
CA GLU A 148 -17.98 -12.02 16.72
C GLU A 148 -18.72 -10.90 15.97
N PHE A 149 -19.86 -11.25 15.38
CA PHE A 149 -20.85 -10.26 14.94
C PHE A 149 -21.60 -9.71 16.16
#